data_AF-A0A151AHV2-F1
#
_entry.id   AF-A0A151AHV2-F1
#
_cell.length_a   1.000
_cell.length_b   1.000
_cell.length_c   1.000
_cell.angle_alpha   90.00
_cell.angle_beta   90.00
_cell.angle_gamma   90.00
#
_symmetry.space_group_name_H-M   'P 1'
#
loop_
_entity.id
_entity.type
_entity.pdbx_description
1 polymer ?
#
loop_
_entity_poly.entity_id
_entity_poly.type
_entity_poly.pdbx_seq_one_letter_code
_entity_poly.pdbx_strand_id
1 'polypeptide(L)'
;MIIDGIVVYHASDDDITYLNIREKQILKNFKSVYEHYPKGKYYGQWGCAHIPLTQGVSNIKNNFASVLNTSYSELKGKIFSIGYVYSSPNSEKYKEFIKPFSPYLDKNKSFTIFKTYGKDCPFDVPAYGFFSNPITDNNTLSDYFKAIIIIQNYKCEEWYF
;
A
#
# COMPACT_ATOMS: atom_id res chain seq x y z
N MET A 1 -26.05 -4.63 6.75
CA MET A 1 -25.84 -3.27 6.18
C MET A 1 -25.63 -3.46 4.69
N ILE A 2 -26.67 -3.16 3.89
CA ILE A 2 -26.60 -3.19 2.44
C ILE A 2 -26.16 -1.79 2.02
N ILE A 3 -25.01 -1.69 1.35
CA ILE A 3 -24.58 -0.43 0.75
C ILE A 3 -25.26 -0.38 -0.62
N ASP A 4 -26.43 0.26 -0.69
CA ASP A 4 -27.04 0.63 -1.96
C ASP A 4 -26.14 1.65 -2.66
N GLY A 5 -25.77 1.36 -3.92
CA GLY A 5 -25.03 2.31 -4.76
C GLY A 5 -23.69 1.84 -5.33
N ILE A 6 -23.45 0.53 -5.49
CA ILE A 6 -22.30 0.07 -6.30
C ILE A 6 -22.59 0.42 -7.77
N VAL A 7 -21.99 1.50 -8.24
CA VAL A 7 -22.03 1.86 -9.66
C VAL A 7 -20.89 1.13 -10.37
N VAL A 8 -21.25 0.12 -11.17
CA VAL A 8 -20.33 -0.62 -12.04
C VAL A 8 -20.39 0.00 -13.44
N TYR A 9 -19.27 0.48 -13.96
CA TYR A 9 -19.14 0.91 -15.36
C TYR A 9 -18.28 -0.10 -16.14
N HIS A 10 -18.68 -0.39 -17.38
CA HIS A 10 -17.85 -1.14 -18.33
C HIS A 10 -16.57 -0.37 -18.64
N ALA A 11 -15.43 -1.05 -18.52
CA ALA A 11 -14.11 -0.50 -18.80
C ALA A 11 -13.93 -0.23 -20.30
N SER A 12 -13.25 0.88 -20.63
CA SER A 12 -12.63 1.09 -21.94
C SER A 12 -11.41 0.18 -22.11
N ASP A 13 -11.07 -0.19 -23.35
CA ASP A 13 -9.88 -0.99 -23.68
C ASP A 13 -8.53 -0.29 -23.42
N ASP A 14 -8.52 0.95 -22.92
CA ASP A 14 -7.32 1.67 -22.48
C ASP A 14 -7.03 1.46 -20.98
N ASP A 15 -5.96 0.74 -20.68
CA ASP A 15 -5.52 0.39 -19.31
C ASP A 15 -5.30 1.63 -18.42
N ILE A 16 -4.79 2.73 -18.98
CA ILE A 16 -4.50 3.95 -18.20
C ILE A 16 -5.81 4.65 -17.80
N THR A 17 -6.77 4.75 -18.73
CA THR A 17 -8.10 5.29 -18.45
C THR A 17 -8.82 4.42 -17.41
N TYR A 18 -8.74 3.10 -17.53
CA TYR A 18 -9.33 2.15 -16.58
C TYR A 18 -8.78 2.32 -15.16
N LEU A 19 -7.46 2.33 -14.98
CA LEU A 19 -6.83 2.47 -13.66
C LEU A 19 -7.22 3.78 -12.96
N ASN A 20 -7.31 4.87 -13.71
CA ASN A 20 -7.72 6.17 -13.19
C ASN A 20 -9.21 6.22 -12.83
N ILE A 21 -10.08 5.58 -13.62
CA ILE A 21 -11.51 5.45 -13.29
C ILE A 21 -11.68 4.65 -12.00
N ARG A 22 -10.99 3.51 -11.87
CA ARG A 22 -11.04 2.66 -10.67
C ARG A 22 -10.67 3.44 -9.41
N GLU A 23 -9.56 4.18 -9.41
CA GLU A 23 -9.17 5.00 -8.26
C GLU A 23 -10.20 6.06 -7.91
N LYS A 24 -10.72 6.77 -8.91
CA LYS A 24 -11.75 7.79 -8.69
C LYS A 24 -12.98 7.21 -8.01
N GLN A 25 -13.38 5.98 -8.37
CA GLN A 25 -14.53 5.33 -7.74
C GLN A 25 -14.23 4.86 -6.32
N ILE A 26 -13.04 4.28 -6.05
CA ILE A 26 -12.63 3.94 -4.68
C ILE A 26 -12.68 5.18 -3.79
N LEU A 27 -12.12 6.30 -4.25
CA LEU A 27 -12.14 7.58 -3.54
C LEU A 27 -13.56 8.11 -3.33
N LYS A 28 -14.41 8.09 -4.36
CA LYS A 28 -15.80 8.54 -4.28
C LYS A 28 -16.59 7.73 -3.26
N ASN A 29 -16.47 6.41 -3.31
CA ASN A 29 -17.17 5.50 -2.40
C ASN A 29 -16.71 5.70 -0.96
N PHE A 30 -15.39 5.79 -0.74
CA PHE A 30 -14.86 6.05 0.59
C PHE A 30 -15.35 7.39 1.15
N LYS A 31 -15.33 8.47 0.36
CA LYS A 31 -15.82 9.78 0.79
C LYS A 31 -17.30 9.73 1.17
N SER A 32 -18.13 9.08 0.36
CA SER A 32 -19.56 8.91 0.67
C SER A 32 -19.78 8.19 2.01
N VAL A 33 -19.04 7.11 2.27
CA VAL A 33 -19.09 6.41 3.56
C VAL A 33 -18.59 7.31 4.70
N TYR A 34 -17.44 7.96 4.53
CA TYR A 34 -16.82 8.80 5.54
C TYR A 34 -17.63 10.07 5.88
N GLU A 35 -18.41 10.58 4.93
CA GLU A 35 -19.32 11.73 5.11
C GLU A 35 -20.64 11.32 5.76
N HIS A 36 -21.13 10.11 5.49
CA HIS A 36 -22.41 9.62 6.01
C HIS A 36 -22.32 9.12 7.47
N TYR A 37 -21.25 8.41 7.81
CA TYR A 37 -21.11 7.78 9.14
C TYR A 37 -20.32 8.65 10.12
N PRO A 38 -20.47 8.43 11.45
CA PRO A 38 -19.72 9.14 12.46
C PRO A 38 -18.20 9.11 12.21
N LYS A 39 -17.55 10.25 12.45
CA LYS A 39 -16.10 10.37 12.27
C LYS A 39 -15.39 9.46 13.28
N GLY A 40 -14.46 8.65 12.79
CA GLY A 40 -13.80 7.61 13.57
C GLY A 40 -12.61 7.01 12.82
N LYS A 41 -12.12 5.86 13.28
CA LYS A 41 -11.05 5.11 12.61
C LYS A 41 -11.65 4.20 11.54
N TYR A 42 -11.14 4.31 10.32
CA TYR A 42 -11.52 3.48 9.19
C TYR A 42 -10.37 2.54 8.85
N TYR A 43 -10.69 1.29 8.57
CA TYR A 43 -9.73 0.24 8.24
C TYR A 43 -10.12 -0.38 6.91
N GLY A 44 -9.13 -0.76 6.11
CA GLY A 44 -9.36 -1.44 4.84
C GLY A 44 -8.10 -2.17 4.39
N GLN A 45 -8.31 -3.21 3.60
CA GLN A 45 -7.24 -3.93 2.91
C GLN A 45 -7.33 -3.61 1.42
N TRP A 46 -6.20 -3.25 0.83
CA TRP A 46 -6.11 -2.92 -0.59
C TRP A 46 -4.84 -3.52 -1.18
N GLY A 47 -4.83 -3.73 -2.50
CA GLY A 47 -3.60 -4.09 -3.21
C GLY A 47 -2.51 -3.01 -3.07
N CYS A 48 -1.25 -3.42 -3.18
CA CYS A 48 -0.08 -2.57 -2.90
C CYS A 48 -0.03 -1.27 -3.70
N ALA A 49 -0.66 -1.20 -4.88
CA ALA A 49 -0.70 -0.02 -5.72
C ALA A 49 -1.58 1.13 -5.14
N HIS A 50 -2.50 0.82 -4.23
CA HIS A 50 -3.50 1.76 -3.70
C HIS A 50 -3.07 2.47 -2.41
N ILE A 51 -2.16 1.85 -1.68
CA ILE A 51 -1.78 2.24 -0.32
C ILE A 51 -0.55 3.15 -0.16
N PRO A 52 0.29 3.46 -1.17
CA PRO A 52 1.42 4.36 -0.95
C PRO A 52 0.95 5.77 -0.57
N LEU A 53 1.63 6.41 0.38
CA LEU A 53 1.30 7.78 0.82
C LEU A 53 1.76 8.87 -0.17
N THR A 54 2.66 8.51 -1.09
CA THR A 54 3.19 9.37 -2.16
C THR A 54 2.65 8.92 -3.53
N GLN A 55 2.52 9.86 -4.46
CA GLN A 55 2.06 9.61 -5.83
C GLN A 55 3.17 9.03 -6.72
N GLY A 56 2.80 8.44 -7.86
CA GLY A 56 3.76 8.08 -8.92
C GLY A 56 4.50 6.74 -8.73
N VAL A 57 4.16 5.97 -7.71
CA VAL A 57 4.83 4.70 -7.35
C VAL A 57 4.38 3.51 -8.20
N SER A 58 3.37 3.71 -9.04
CA SER A 58 2.83 2.73 -9.98
C SER A 58 2.26 3.46 -11.20
N ASN A 59 1.67 2.72 -12.14
CA ASN A 59 0.91 3.29 -13.26
C ASN A 59 -0.31 4.12 -12.78
N ILE A 60 -0.61 4.10 -11.48
CA ILE A 60 -1.63 4.90 -10.82
C ILE A 60 -1.02 6.20 -10.30
N LYS A 61 -1.30 7.31 -10.98
CA LYS A 61 -0.83 8.64 -10.56
C LYS A 61 -1.48 9.09 -9.24
N ASN A 62 -2.78 8.91 -9.11
CA ASN A 62 -3.59 9.36 -7.97
C ASN A 62 -4.08 8.17 -7.16
N ASN A 63 -3.17 7.41 -6.55
CA ASN A 63 -3.55 6.26 -5.75
C ASN A 63 -4.33 6.70 -4.49
N PHE A 64 -5.24 5.83 -4.04
CA PHE A 64 -6.18 6.09 -2.96
C PHE A 64 -5.57 6.75 -1.72
N ALA A 65 -4.54 6.12 -1.13
CA ALA A 65 -3.93 6.61 0.10
C ALA A 65 -3.22 7.95 -0.09
N SER A 66 -2.49 8.15 -1.19
CA SER A 66 -1.82 9.42 -1.46
C SER A 66 -2.81 10.59 -1.59
N VAL A 67 -3.96 10.39 -2.25
CA VAL A 67 -4.98 11.43 -2.42
C VAL A 67 -5.60 11.78 -1.08
N LEU A 68 -5.96 10.79 -0.26
CA LEU A 68 -6.50 11.06 1.07
C LEU A 68 -5.47 11.76 1.98
N ASN A 69 -4.20 11.38 1.87
CA ASN A 69 -3.13 11.90 2.73
C ASN A 69 -2.70 13.33 2.36
N THR A 70 -2.91 13.77 1.11
CA THR A 70 -2.39 15.06 0.60
C THR A 70 -3.48 16.05 0.21
N SER A 71 -4.54 15.56 -0.44
CA SER A 71 -5.51 16.38 -1.18
C SER A 71 -6.87 16.45 -0.49
N TYR A 72 -7.20 15.49 0.39
CA TYR A 72 -8.44 15.53 1.17
C TYR A 72 -8.19 16.15 2.54
N SER A 73 -8.57 17.42 2.70
CA SER A 73 -8.22 18.26 3.86
C SER A 73 -8.53 17.62 5.22
N GLU A 74 -9.67 16.94 5.36
CA GLU A 74 -10.07 16.30 6.62
C GLU A 74 -9.11 15.17 7.07
N LEU A 75 -8.50 14.47 6.11
CA LEU A 75 -7.63 13.31 6.35
C LEU A 75 -6.16 13.56 6.02
N LYS A 76 -5.81 14.79 5.62
CA LYS A 76 -4.44 15.18 5.28
C LYS A 76 -3.50 14.88 6.45
N GLY A 77 -2.45 14.10 6.17
CA GLY A 77 -1.46 13.67 7.18
C GLY A 77 -1.97 12.69 8.23
N LYS A 78 -3.21 12.19 8.13
CA LYS A 78 -3.82 11.26 9.10
C LYS A 78 -3.86 9.81 8.63
N ILE A 79 -3.38 9.53 7.41
CA ILE A 79 -3.40 8.19 6.83
C ILE A 79 -2.22 7.38 7.37
N PHE A 80 -2.52 6.22 7.97
CA PHE A 80 -1.54 5.26 8.43
C PHE A 80 -1.49 4.07 7.46
N SER A 81 -0.54 4.10 6.53
CA SER A 81 -0.38 3.05 5.53
C SER A 81 0.57 1.94 5.99
N ILE A 82 0.15 0.69 5.78
CA ILE A 82 0.91 -0.51 6.12
C ILE A 82 1.11 -1.35 4.86
N GLY A 83 2.36 -1.44 4.40
CA GLY A 83 2.73 -2.37 3.34
C GLY A 83 2.93 -3.78 3.91
N TYR A 84 2.74 -4.83 3.10
CA TYR A 84 3.19 -6.17 3.49
C TYR A 84 3.92 -6.86 2.34
N VAL A 85 4.91 -7.68 2.70
CA VAL A 85 5.68 -8.53 1.79
C VAL A 85 5.85 -9.91 2.39
N TYR A 86 6.00 -10.91 1.53
CA TYR A 86 6.38 -12.25 1.95
C TYR A 86 7.90 -12.40 1.93
N SER A 87 8.47 -13.18 2.84
CA SER A 87 9.91 -13.40 2.94
C SER A 87 10.48 -14.32 1.86
N SER A 88 9.63 -15.01 1.09
CA SER A 88 10.01 -15.89 -0.02
C SER A 88 9.55 -15.41 -1.42
N PRO A 89 9.87 -14.19 -1.85
CA PRO A 89 9.56 -13.74 -3.21
C PRO A 89 10.65 -14.23 -4.17
N ASN A 90 10.25 -14.84 -5.29
CA ASN A 90 11.13 -15.47 -6.27
C ASN A 90 12.02 -14.50 -7.09
N SER A 91 12.15 -13.23 -6.70
CA SER A 91 12.92 -12.25 -7.46
C SER A 91 13.98 -11.52 -6.62
N GLU A 92 15.13 -11.24 -7.23
CA GLU A 92 16.31 -10.72 -6.55
C GLU A 92 16.06 -9.33 -5.93
N LYS A 93 15.33 -8.47 -6.65
CA LYS A 93 14.91 -7.14 -6.20
C LYS A 93 14.23 -7.17 -4.82
N TYR A 94 13.42 -8.20 -4.57
CA TYR A 94 12.71 -8.32 -3.31
C TYR A 94 13.60 -8.89 -2.20
N LYS A 95 14.54 -9.78 -2.53
CA LYS A 95 15.53 -10.25 -1.55
C LYS A 95 16.41 -9.09 -1.08
N GLU A 96 16.80 -8.22 -2.00
CA GLU A 96 17.52 -6.97 -1.68
C GLU A 96 16.70 -6.07 -0.76
N PHE A 97 15.39 -5.91 -1.02
CA PHE A 97 14.49 -5.15 -0.13
C PHE A 97 14.42 -5.74 1.29
N ILE A 98 14.36 -7.07 1.43
CA ILE A 98 14.24 -7.74 2.73
C ILE A 98 15.55 -7.73 3.52
N LYS A 99 16.70 -7.73 2.82
CA LYS A 99 18.03 -7.87 3.43
C LYS A 99 18.31 -6.94 4.63
N PRO A 100 17.95 -5.63 4.61
CA PRO A 100 18.14 -4.73 5.76
C PRO A 100 17.33 -5.14 7.00
N PHE A 101 16.22 -5.85 6.82
CA PHE A 101 15.34 -6.29 7.90
C PHE A 101 15.75 -7.65 8.49
N SER A 102 16.48 -8.47 7.72
CA SER A 102 16.87 -9.84 8.10
C SER A 102 17.48 -9.99 9.51
N PRO A 103 18.35 -9.08 10.01
CA PRO A 103 18.88 -9.19 11.37
C PRO A 103 17.82 -9.10 12.48
N TYR A 104 16.65 -8.53 12.16
CA TYR A 104 15.56 -8.28 13.11
C TYR A 104 14.41 -9.29 12.97
N LEU A 105 14.49 -10.23 12.04
CA LEU A 105 13.46 -11.25 11.85
C LEU A 105 13.65 -12.42 12.82
N ASP A 106 12.64 -12.67 13.66
CA ASP A 106 12.56 -13.90 14.47
C ASP A 106 11.97 -15.02 13.62
N LYS A 107 12.81 -16.00 13.22
CA LYS A 107 12.41 -17.15 12.38
C LYS A 107 11.27 -17.98 12.98
N ASN A 108 11.02 -17.88 14.28
CA ASN A 108 9.93 -18.58 14.97
C ASN A 108 8.57 -17.85 14.87
N LYS A 109 8.53 -16.63 14.34
CA LYS A 109 7.30 -15.87 14.13
C LYS A 109 6.81 -16.01 12.69
N SER A 110 5.49 -15.96 12.52
CA SER A 110 4.85 -15.96 11.19
C SER A 110 4.93 -14.59 10.50
N PHE A 111 5.19 -13.52 11.26
CA PHE A 111 5.40 -12.19 10.69
C PHE A 111 6.10 -11.28 11.71
N THR A 112 6.71 -10.23 11.19
CA THR A 112 7.27 -9.12 11.98
C THR A 112 6.77 -7.80 11.41
N ILE A 113 6.37 -6.87 12.28
CA ILE A 113 5.93 -5.52 11.90
C ILE A 113 7.06 -4.54 12.19
N PHE A 114 7.46 -3.79 11.16
CA PHE A 114 8.47 -2.75 11.26
C PHE A 114 7.83 -1.38 11.09
N LYS A 115 8.03 -0.52 12.08
CA LYS A 115 7.75 0.91 11.93
C LYS A 115 8.85 1.51 11.04
N THR A 116 8.46 2.32 10.07
CA THR A 116 9.37 2.87 9.06
C THR A 116 9.70 4.34 9.28
N TYR A 117 9.14 4.99 10.30
CA TYR A 117 9.29 6.42 10.57
C TYR A 117 9.69 6.71 12.02
N GLY A 118 10.29 7.89 12.23
CA GLY A 118 10.72 8.38 13.54
C GLY A 118 12.23 8.27 13.74
N LYS A 119 12.73 8.96 14.77
CA LYS A 119 14.18 9.11 15.03
C LYS A 119 14.91 7.79 15.30
N ASP A 120 14.19 6.81 15.85
CA ASP A 120 14.74 5.50 16.22
C ASP A 120 14.52 4.45 15.12
N CYS A 121 14.05 4.84 13.93
CA CYS A 121 13.88 3.92 12.81
C CYS A 121 15.24 3.63 12.16
N PRO A 122 15.78 2.41 12.24
CA PRO A 122 17.08 2.09 11.62
C PRO A 122 16.96 1.87 10.10
N PHE A 123 15.74 1.97 9.55
CA PHE A 123 15.43 1.62 8.17
C PHE A 123 15.25 2.88 7.31
N ASP A 124 16.35 3.60 7.10
CA ASP A 124 16.45 4.58 6.01
C ASP A 124 16.81 3.85 4.70
N VAL A 125 15.87 3.03 4.24
CA VAL A 125 16.05 2.18 3.06
C VAL A 125 15.26 2.74 1.89
N PRO A 126 15.82 2.73 0.67
CA PRO A 126 15.04 2.98 -0.54
C PRO A 126 13.84 2.02 -0.58
N ALA A 127 12.69 2.48 -1.05
CA ALA A 127 11.53 1.62 -1.29
C ALA A 127 11.71 0.65 -2.49
N TYR A 128 12.94 0.53 -2.99
CA TYR A 128 13.32 -0.35 -4.08
C TYR A 128 12.97 -1.80 -3.74
N GLY A 129 12.24 -2.47 -4.63
CA GLY A 129 11.85 -3.87 -4.46
C GLY A 129 10.47 -4.09 -3.84
N PHE A 130 9.84 -3.07 -3.25
CA PHE A 130 8.43 -3.14 -2.84
C PHE A 130 7.48 -3.02 -4.05
N PHE A 131 7.91 -2.31 -5.10
CA PHE A 131 7.14 -2.10 -6.33
C PHE A 131 7.87 -2.74 -7.52
N SER A 132 7.10 -3.15 -8.53
CA SER A 132 7.62 -3.76 -9.76
C SER A 132 8.52 -2.80 -10.54
N ASN A 133 8.08 -1.56 -10.72
CA ASN A 133 8.87 -0.53 -11.39
C ASN A 133 9.97 0.03 -10.46
N PRO A 134 11.14 0.42 -11.01
CA PRO A 134 12.12 1.17 -10.24
C PRO A 134 11.50 2.51 -9.82
N ILE A 135 11.47 2.77 -8.52
CA ILE A 135 11.23 4.11 -8.01
C ILE A 135 12.53 4.89 -8.28
N THR A 136 12.44 5.97 -9.04
CA THR A 136 13.59 6.82 -9.40
C THR A 136 13.65 8.11 -8.59
N ASP A 137 12.79 8.26 -7.59
CA ASP A 137 12.83 9.40 -6.69
C ASP A 137 13.69 9.12 -5.45
N ASN A 138 14.03 10.19 -4.73
CA ASN A 138 14.84 10.12 -3.51
C ASN A 138 13.99 9.78 -2.27
N ASN A 139 12.76 9.26 -2.45
CA ASN A 139 11.90 8.94 -1.32
C ASN A 139 12.36 7.67 -0.62
N THR A 140 12.22 7.70 0.69
CA THR A 140 12.49 6.59 1.61
C THR A 140 11.25 5.71 1.76
N LEU A 141 11.41 4.52 2.33
CA LEU A 141 10.26 3.67 2.67
C LEU A 141 9.22 4.39 3.55
N SER A 142 9.66 5.33 4.40
CA SER A 142 8.83 6.10 5.34
C SER A 142 7.89 7.12 4.68
N ASP A 143 8.24 7.53 3.45
CA ASP A 143 7.44 8.41 2.62
C ASP A 143 6.26 7.67 1.99
N TYR A 144 6.40 6.36 1.77
CA TYR A 144 5.36 5.52 1.18
C TYR A 144 4.50 4.82 2.21
N PHE A 145 5.11 4.32 3.29
CA PHE A 145 4.44 3.50 4.30
C PHE A 145 4.86 3.96 5.69
N LYS A 146 3.96 3.90 6.68
CA LYS A 146 4.29 4.14 8.10
C LYS A 146 4.68 2.86 8.83
N ALA A 147 4.31 1.71 8.28
CA ALA A 147 4.83 0.42 8.69
C ALA A 147 4.92 -0.53 7.50
N ILE A 148 5.75 -1.56 7.64
CA ILE A 148 5.69 -2.74 6.78
C ILE A 148 5.52 -4.00 7.63
N ILE A 149 4.92 -5.02 7.04
CA ILE A 149 4.84 -6.36 7.61
C ILE A 149 5.66 -7.29 6.72
N ILE A 150 6.62 -8.00 7.30
CA ILE A 150 7.31 -9.09 6.64
C ILE A 150 6.68 -10.38 7.13
N ILE A 151 5.97 -11.07 6.24
CA ILE A 151 5.30 -12.34 6.50
C ILE A 151 6.28 -13.46 6.20
N GLN A 152 6.54 -14.28 7.21
CA GLN A 152 7.50 -15.38 7.22
C GLN A 152 6.80 -16.73 7.18
N ASN A 153 7.52 -17.78 6.78
CA ASN A 153 7.05 -19.16 6.82
C ASN A 153 5.72 -19.39 6.06
N TYR A 154 5.44 -18.54 5.06
CA TYR A 154 4.30 -18.71 4.18
C TYR A 154 4.55 -19.89 3.25
N LYS A 155 3.71 -20.92 3.35
CA LYS A 155 3.61 -21.96 2.32
C LYS A 155 2.61 -21.48 1.29
N CYS A 156 3.08 -21.07 0.12
CA CYS A 156 2.20 -20.92 -1.03
C CYS A 156 1.85 -22.36 -1.45
N GLU A 157 0.68 -22.86 -1.07
CA GLU A 157 0.13 -24.02 -1.75
C GLU A 157 -0.06 -23.63 -3.22
N GLU A 158 0.47 -24.45 -4.13
CA GLU A 158 0.49 -24.18 -5.56
C GLU A 158 -0.93 -23.81 -6.02
N TRP A 159 -1.07 -22.59 -6.56
CA TRP A 159 -2.32 -22.17 -7.17
C TRP A 159 -2.44 -22.91 -8.50
N TYR A 160 -3.22 -23.99 -8.53
CA TYR A 160 -3.76 -24.55 -9.75
C TYR A 160 -4.78 -23.55 -10.32
N PHE A 161 -4.36 -22.76 -11.31
CA PHE A 161 -5.23 -22.07 -12.24
C PHE A 161 -4.95 -22.55 -13.65
#